data_AF-A0A3C1G6D3-F1
#
_entry.id   AF-A0A3C1G6D3-F1
#
_cell.length_a   1.000
_cell.length_b   1.000
_cell.length_c   1.000
_cell.angle_alpha   90.00
_cell.angle_beta   90.00
_cell.angle_gamma   90.00
#
_symmetry.space_group_name_H-M   'P 1'
#
loop_
_entity.id
_entity.type
_entity.pdbx_description
1 polymer ?
#
loop_
_entity_poly.entity_id
_entity_poly.type
_entity_poly.pdbx_seq_one_letter_code
_entity_poly.pdbx_strand_id
1 'polypeptide(L)'
;MAKGIEIRGITHNQLLEDSKGDNEALTVIVSEWDGTSSIQCLAGDFKPAAGFGSSTNASPAYGGGVMGNIIASAALTGTDNILFGVCGKWDVAASISATYAGAAVRGEIGDNSTSARAAVLAVMGGDTAQSTANAAFGVDWNASTVASYFDFGLDLEGPAAHDSYLDPRYNNGFIRIGGRTRNAAGALVTVNDICVLAGTAATTDGTSGTGAGIAGAGSLYIRQDGGSSTLLINTNTQASPTWSAIP
;
A
#
# COMPACT_ATOMS: atom_id res chain seq x y z
N MET A 1 -41.60 -19.89 -8.39
CA MET A 1 -40.44 -19.98 -9.31
C MET A 1 -40.12 -18.59 -9.82
N ALA A 2 -39.18 -17.89 -9.21
CA ALA A 2 -38.65 -16.64 -9.77
C ALA A 2 -37.39 -16.98 -10.58
N LYS A 3 -37.50 -16.84 -11.90
CA LYS A 3 -36.37 -16.81 -12.86
C LYS A 3 -36.03 -15.31 -13.00
N GLY A 4 -34.83 -14.81 -12.75
CA GLY A 4 -33.59 -15.04 -13.50
C GLY A 4 -33.12 -13.65 -13.99
N ILE A 5 -31.83 -13.34 -13.83
CA ILE A 5 -31.22 -12.03 -14.09
C ILE A 5 -31.16 -11.75 -15.59
N GLU A 6 -31.51 -10.53 -16.01
CA GLU A 6 -31.20 -10.03 -17.36
C GLU A 6 -30.42 -8.72 -17.25
N ILE A 7 -29.11 -8.78 -17.52
CA ILE A 7 -28.33 -7.61 -17.91
C ILE A 7 -28.67 -7.35 -19.38
N ARG A 8 -29.64 -6.48 -19.64
CA ARG A 8 -29.79 -5.88 -20.99
C ARG A 8 -28.86 -4.68 -21.06
N GLY A 9 -27.81 -4.75 -21.89
CA GLY A 9 -27.05 -3.53 -22.19
C GLY A 9 -25.61 -3.62 -22.67
N ILE A 10 -25.12 -4.75 -23.18
CA ILE A 10 -24.00 -4.67 -24.14
C ILE A 10 -24.48 -5.17 -25.49
N THR A 11 -25.26 -4.32 -26.16
CA THR A 11 -25.36 -4.36 -27.62
C THR A 11 -24.59 -3.17 -28.15
N HIS A 12 -23.54 -3.48 -28.91
CA HIS A 12 -22.75 -2.60 -29.76
C HIS A 12 -23.31 -1.19 -30.00
N ASN A 13 -22.46 -0.21 -29.72
CA ASN A 13 -22.37 1.06 -30.45
C ASN A 13 -23.39 2.14 -30.07
N GLN A 14 -23.12 2.86 -28.97
CA GLN A 14 -23.35 4.32 -28.79
C GLN A 14 -22.86 4.66 -27.37
N LEU A 15 -21.66 5.24 -27.21
CA LEU A 15 -21.52 6.70 -27.11
C LEU A 15 -22.78 7.35 -26.52
N LEU A 16 -22.82 7.48 -25.19
CA LEU A 16 -23.55 8.55 -24.52
C LEU A 16 -22.86 9.88 -24.88
N GLU A 17 -22.98 10.30 -26.14
CA GLU A 17 -22.98 11.70 -26.49
C GLU A 17 -24.44 12.08 -26.67
N ASP A 18 -25.14 12.30 -25.55
CA ASP A 18 -26.35 13.10 -25.64
C ASP A 18 -25.92 14.56 -25.81
N SER A 19 -26.15 15.06 -27.02
CA SER A 19 -25.96 16.46 -27.38
C SER A 19 -27.16 17.32 -26.97
N LYS A 20 -28.05 16.83 -26.08
CA LYS A 20 -29.26 17.55 -25.67
C LYS A 20 -29.62 17.41 -24.18
N GLY A 21 -28.76 17.92 -23.30
CA GLY A 21 -29.20 18.65 -22.10
C GLY A 21 -30.12 17.98 -21.07
N ASP A 22 -30.46 16.71 -21.20
CA ASP A 22 -31.36 16.01 -20.30
C ASP A 22 -30.54 15.12 -19.36
N ASN A 23 -30.54 15.51 -18.08
CA ASN A 23 -29.92 14.75 -17.00
C ASN A 23 -30.70 13.43 -16.76
N GLU A 24 -30.55 12.43 -17.63
CA GLU A 24 -31.04 11.09 -17.32
C GLU A 24 -30.16 10.47 -16.24
N ALA A 25 -30.68 10.38 -15.03
CA ALA A 25 -30.01 9.72 -13.93
C ALA A 25 -29.92 8.22 -14.21
N LEU A 26 -28.70 7.70 -14.35
CA LEU A 26 -28.44 6.26 -14.30
C LEU A 26 -28.99 5.72 -12.97
N THR A 27 -30.10 4.98 -13.04
CA THR A 27 -30.69 4.33 -11.88
C THR A 27 -30.07 2.95 -11.73
N VAL A 28 -29.18 2.78 -10.77
CA VAL A 28 -28.62 1.48 -10.39
C VAL A 28 -29.50 0.87 -9.30
N ILE A 29 -30.15 -0.24 -9.59
CA ILE A 29 -30.92 -1.01 -8.60
C ILE A 29 -29.97 -1.98 -7.91
N VAL A 30 -29.80 -1.84 -6.60
CA VAL A 30 -29.01 -2.75 -5.76
C VAL A 30 -29.96 -3.76 -5.12
N SER A 31 -29.67 -5.05 -5.30
CA SER A 31 -30.37 -6.14 -4.63
C SER A 31 -29.40 -6.83 -3.66
N GLU A 32 -29.91 -7.30 -2.53
CA GLU A 32 -29.11 -8.12 -1.61
C GLU A 32 -28.71 -9.45 -2.27
N TRP A 33 -27.49 -9.87 -2.02
CA TRP A 33 -27.00 -11.20 -2.39
C TRP A 33 -26.94 -12.07 -1.14
N ASP A 34 -27.70 -13.17 -1.13
CA ASP A 34 -27.83 -14.13 -0.02
C ASP A 34 -27.21 -15.50 -0.31
N GLY A 35 -26.52 -15.64 -1.44
CA GLY A 35 -25.89 -16.89 -1.87
C GLY A 35 -24.52 -17.14 -1.20
N THR A 36 -24.08 -18.39 -1.22
CA THR A 36 -22.83 -18.85 -0.58
C THR A 36 -21.61 -18.89 -1.50
N SER A 37 -21.75 -18.48 -2.76
CA SER A 37 -20.67 -18.47 -3.76
C SER A 37 -19.97 -17.11 -3.86
N SER A 38 -18.80 -17.07 -4.51
CA SER A 38 -18.13 -15.81 -4.83
C SER A 38 -18.96 -14.96 -5.80
N ILE A 39 -18.95 -13.65 -5.59
CA ILE A 39 -19.56 -12.65 -6.46
C ILE A 39 -18.51 -11.60 -6.79
N GLN A 40 -18.42 -11.24 -8.07
CA GLN A 40 -17.62 -10.12 -8.54
C GLN A 40 -18.55 -9.14 -9.25
N CYS A 41 -18.79 -7.99 -8.62
CA CYS A 41 -19.76 -7.02 -9.12
C CYS A 41 -19.22 -6.16 -10.28
N LEU A 42 -17.89 -6.13 -10.48
CA LEU A 42 -17.22 -5.42 -11.57
C LEU A 42 -15.88 -6.07 -11.90
N ALA A 43 -15.59 -6.25 -13.20
CA ALA A 43 -14.31 -6.76 -13.71
C ALA A 43 -13.82 -5.86 -14.86
N GLY A 44 -12.59 -5.36 -14.73
CA GLY A 44 -11.91 -4.58 -15.77
C GLY A 44 -10.56 -5.20 -16.07
N ASP A 45 -10.50 -6.07 -17.07
CA ASP A 45 -9.27 -6.77 -17.44
C ASP A 45 -8.48 -5.95 -18.47
N PHE A 46 -7.25 -5.58 -18.14
CA PHE A 46 -6.29 -5.02 -19.09
C PHE A 46 -5.21 -6.04 -19.44
N LYS A 47 -5.22 -6.53 -20.68
CA LYS A 47 -4.28 -7.54 -21.19
C LYS A 47 -3.38 -6.93 -22.28
N PRO A 48 -2.21 -6.36 -21.92
CA PRO A 48 -1.28 -5.84 -22.92
C PRO A 48 -0.69 -6.95 -23.80
N ALA A 49 -0.42 -6.66 -25.07
CA ALA A 49 0.27 -7.57 -25.99
C ALA A 49 1.79 -7.59 -25.74
N ALA A 50 2.50 -8.58 -26.30
CA ALA A 50 3.95 -8.74 -26.11
C ALA A 50 4.80 -7.51 -26.53
N GLY A 51 4.27 -6.64 -27.39
CA GLY A 51 4.91 -5.39 -27.82
C GLY A 51 4.47 -4.12 -27.08
N PHE A 52 3.64 -4.24 -26.03
CA PHE A 52 3.19 -3.08 -25.25
C PHE A 52 4.36 -2.48 -24.45
N GLY A 53 4.68 -1.22 -24.72
CA GLY A 53 5.83 -0.55 -24.10
C GLY A 53 6.53 0.39 -25.07
N SER A 54 7.59 1.03 -24.59
CA SER A 54 8.54 1.78 -25.41
C SER A 54 9.94 1.54 -24.86
N SER A 55 10.91 1.42 -25.77
CA SER A 55 12.34 1.31 -25.42
C SER A 55 13.03 2.68 -25.33
N THR A 56 12.28 3.77 -25.45
CA THR A 56 12.81 5.14 -25.33
C THR A 56 12.15 5.86 -24.15
N ASN A 57 12.95 6.61 -23.40
CA ASN A 57 12.47 7.42 -22.27
C ASN A 57 11.65 8.64 -22.71
N ALA A 58 11.70 9.02 -24.00
CA ALA A 58 10.97 10.15 -24.55
C ALA A 58 9.46 9.86 -24.74
N SER A 59 9.07 8.59 -24.88
CA SER A 59 7.68 8.19 -25.16
C SER A 59 7.31 6.95 -24.37
N PRO A 60 7.24 7.00 -23.03
CA PRO A 60 6.83 5.84 -22.24
C PRO A 60 5.38 5.46 -22.55
N ALA A 61 5.09 4.16 -22.61
CA ALA A 61 3.72 3.67 -22.68
C ALA A 61 3.08 3.67 -21.28
N TYR A 62 1.82 4.07 -21.18
CA TYR A 62 1.03 3.99 -19.96
C TYR A 62 -0.20 3.11 -20.20
N GLY A 63 -0.52 2.25 -19.24
CA GLY A 63 -1.70 1.40 -19.30
C GLY A 63 -2.29 1.22 -17.92
N GLY A 64 -3.62 1.18 -17.83
CA GLY A 64 -4.33 0.94 -16.59
C GLY A 64 -5.68 0.30 -16.89
N GLY A 65 -6.05 -0.74 -16.13
CA GLY A 65 -7.35 -1.40 -16.27
C GLY A 65 -8.52 -0.57 -15.75
N VAL A 66 -8.27 0.26 -14.73
CA VAL A 66 -9.21 1.23 -14.17
C VAL A 66 -8.42 2.47 -13.75
N MET A 67 -8.90 3.68 -14.10
CA MET A 67 -8.28 4.95 -13.70
C MET A 67 -9.35 5.92 -13.20
N GLY A 68 -9.15 6.47 -12.00
CA GLY A 68 -9.94 7.60 -11.51
C GLY A 68 -9.09 8.86 -11.52
N ASN A 69 -9.46 9.84 -12.34
CA ASN A 69 -8.68 11.05 -12.56
C ASN A 69 -9.48 12.29 -12.12
N ILE A 70 -8.84 13.20 -11.40
CA ILE A 70 -9.32 14.57 -11.22
C ILE A 70 -8.35 15.49 -11.98
N ILE A 71 -8.86 16.16 -13.00
CA ILE A 71 -8.07 17.05 -13.86
C ILE A 71 -8.68 18.45 -13.80
N ALA A 72 -7.94 19.42 -13.28
CA ALA A 72 -8.34 20.83 -13.24
C ALA A 72 -7.44 21.65 -14.16
N SER A 73 -8.05 22.51 -14.98
CA SER A 73 -7.34 23.45 -15.87
C SER A 73 -7.04 24.81 -15.20
N ALA A 74 -7.54 25.03 -13.99
CA ALA A 74 -7.39 26.24 -13.20
C ALA A 74 -7.31 25.90 -11.70
N ALA A 75 -6.94 26.89 -10.87
CA ALA A 75 -6.88 26.72 -9.43
C ALA A 75 -8.28 26.48 -8.84
N LEU A 76 -8.40 25.47 -7.97
CA LEU A 76 -9.60 25.23 -7.17
C LEU A 76 -9.56 26.17 -5.95
N THR A 77 -10.48 27.12 -5.88
CA THR A 77 -10.48 28.19 -4.84
C THR A 77 -11.47 27.96 -3.69
N GLY A 78 -12.34 26.95 -3.80
CA GLY A 78 -13.20 26.52 -2.69
C GLY A 78 -12.41 25.77 -1.63
N THR A 79 -12.85 25.87 -0.36
CA THR A 79 -12.12 25.34 0.81
C THR A 79 -12.75 24.10 1.45
N ASP A 80 -14.04 23.85 1.18
CA ASP A 80 -14.81 22.76 1.80
C ASP A 80 -15.03 21.62 0.81
N ASN A 81 -13.94 20.99 0.39
CA ASN A 81 -13.93 20.00 -0.67
C ASN A 81 -13.04 18.81 -0.33
N ILE A 82 -13.61 17.61 -0.45
CA ILE A 82 -12.89 16.33 -0.40
C ILE A 82 -12.80 15.83 -1.84
N LEU A 83 -11.58 15.75 -2.39
CA LEU A 83 -11.33 15.38 -3.78
C LEU A 83 -10.55 14.06 -3.83
N PHE A 84 -11.08 13.08 -4.56
CA PHE A 84 -10.44 11.77 -4.75
C PHE A 84 -10.70 11.22 -6.14
N GLY A 85 -9.69 10.60 -6.76
CA GLY A 85 -9.84 9.94 -8.06
C GLY A 85 -10.59 8.60 -7.94
N VAL A 86 -10.17 7.74 -7.02
CA VAL A 86 -10.83 6.47 -6.67
C VAL A 86 -10.87 6.36 -5.14
N CYS A 87 -12.02 5.96 -4.59
CA CYS A 87 -12.19 5.72 -3.16
C CYS A 87 -12.76 4.32 -2.93
N GLY A 88 -12.04 3.50 -2.16
CA GLY A 88 -12.63 2.33 -1.52
C GLY A 88 -13.25 2.76 -0.19
N LYS A 89 -14.52 2.40 0.03
CA LYS A 89 -15.23 2.64 1.29
C LYS A 89 -15.76 1.33 1.85
N TRP A 90 -15.45 1.06 3.12
CA TRP A 90 -15.99 -0.07 3.86
C TRP A 90 -16.82 0.47 5.03
N ASP A 91 -18.12 0.19 5.06
CA ASP A 91 -19.08 0.78 6.00
C ASP A 91 -20.00 -0.31 6.54
N VAL A 92 -19.42 -1.22 7.33
CA VAL A 92 -20.17 -2.31 7.96
C VAL A 92 -20.37 -1.95 9.43
N ALA A 93 -21.60 -1.53 9.76
CA ALA A 93 -21.98 -1.08 11.09
C ALA A 93 -22.28 -2.22 12.09
N ALA A 94 -22.36 -3.47 11.62
CA ALA A 94 -22.66 -4.65 12.43
C ALA A 94 -21.43 -5.54 12.63
N SER A 95 -21.47 -6.45 13.60
CA SER A 95 -20.38 -7.41 13.84
C SER A 95 -20.18 -8.32 12.62
N ILE A 96 -18.94 -8.40 12.13
CA ILE A 96 -18.54 -9.36 11.11
C ILE A 96 -17.91 -10.59 11.78
N SER A 97 -18.27 -11.79 11.33
CA SER A 97 -17.66 -13.06 11.75
C SER A 97 -16.69 -13.60 10.70
N ALA A 98 -16.18 -12.74 9.82
CA ALA A 98 -15.23 -13.12 8.79
C ALA A 98 -13.91 -13.52 9.44
N THR A 99 -13.40 -14.70 9.09
CA THR A 99 -12.09 -15.20 9.52
C THR A 99 -10.94 -14.59 8.71
N TYR A 100 -11.24 -14.12 7.50
CA TYR A 100 -10.31 -13.37 6.65
C TYR A 100 -10.39 -11.87 6.93
N ALA A 101 -9.30 -11.15 6.67
CA ALA A 101 -9.23 -9.70 6.84
C ALA A 101 -10.35 -8.98 6.04
N GLY A 102 -10.83 -7.85 6.56
CA GLY A 102 -11.68 -6.90 5.85
C GLY A 102 -10.87 -5.66 5.48
N ALA A 103 -11.08 -5.11 4.28
CA ALA A 103 -10.42 -3.88 3.86
C ALA A 103 -11.28 -3.13 2.84
N ALA A 104 -11.23 -1.80 2.89
CA ALA A 104 -11.87 -0.96 1.87
C ALA A 104 -11.15 -1.04 0.51
N VAL A 105 -9.83 -1.26 0.52
CA VAL A 105 -8.99 -1.53 -0.66
C VAL A 105 -8.04 -2.68 -0.33
N ARG A 106 -7.97 -3.70 -1.19
CA ARG A 106 -7.04 -4.82 -1.08
C ARG A 106 -6.26 -4.98 -2.38
N GLY A 107 -4.94 -5.03 -2.27
CA GLY A 107 -4.09 -5.54 -3.34
C GLY A 107 -3.82 -7.02 -3.11
N GLU A 108 -3.99 -7.84 -4.15
CA GLU A 108 -3.70 -9.27 -4.10
C GLU A 108 -2.80 -9.66 -5.28
N ILE A 109 -1.78 -10.46 -5.00
CA ILE A 109 -0.97 -11.12 -6.02
C ILE A 109 -1.37 -12.59 -5.98
N GLY A 110 -1.89 -13.10 -7.10
CA GLY A 110 -2.33 -14.49 -7.20
C GLY A 110 -1.22 -15.52 -7.00
N ASP A 111 -1.63 -16.73 -6.63
CA ASP A 111 -0.74 -17.89 -6.49
C ASP A 111 0.10 -18.11 -7.75
N ASN A 112 1.35 -18.57 -7.56
CA ASN A 112 2.37 -18.80 -8.59
C ASN A 112 2.91 -17.55 -9.31
N SER A 113 2.59 -16.33 -8.85
CA SER A 113 3.29 -15.13 -9.32
C SER A 113 4.70 -15.03 -8.74
N THR A 114 5.72 -15.10 -9.59
CA THR A 114 7.14 -15.08 -9.18
C THR A 114 7.85 -13.74 -9.43
N SER A 115 7.15 -12.77 -10.02
CA SER A 115 7.76 -11.54 -10.54
C SER A 115 7.03 -10.24 -10.15
N ALA A 116 5.91 -10.33 -9.42
CA ALA A 116 5.20 -9.15 -8.95
C ALA A 116 6.06 -8.37 -7.94
N ARG A 117 6.11 -7.03 -8.11
CA ARG A 117 6.95 -6.16 -7.27
C ARG A 117 6.29 -5.75 -5.96
N ALA A 118 4.97 -5.54 -5.99
CA ALA A 118 4.14 -5.23 -4.83
C ALA A 118 2.67 -5.45 -5.17
N ALA A 119 1.86 -5.80 -4.16
CA ALA A 119 0.41 -5.89 -4.31
C ALA A 119 -0.25 -4.50 -4.37
N VAL A 120 0.35 -3.52 -3.68
CA VAL A 120 0.02 -2.10 -3.77
C VAL A 120 1.32 -1.32 -3.92
N LEU A 121 1.42 -0.47 -4.93
CA LEU A 121 2.60 0.33 -5.22
C LEU A 121 2.21 1.79 -5.47
N ALA A 122 2.73 2.70 -4.65
CA ALA A 122 2.68 4.12 -4.94
C ALA A 122 3.83 4.49 -5.89
N VAL A 123 3.53 5.13 -7.03
CA VAL A 123 4.50 5.53 -8.05
C VAL A 123 4.30 7.01 -8.38
N MET A 124 5.37 7.79 -8.32
CA MET A 124 5.42 9.10 -8.99
C MET A 124 5.73 8.82 -10.47
N GLY A 125 4.88 9.29 -11.39
CA GLY A 125 5.09 9.11 -12.83
C GLY A 125 6.39 9.76 -13.32
N GLY A 126 6.73 9.55 -14.60
CA GLY A 126 7.86 10.24 -15.22
C GLY A 126 7.61 11.75 -15.26
N ASP A 127 8.54 12.54 -14.74
CA ASP A 127 8.45 13.99 -14.68
C ASP A 127 9.44 14.66 -15.64
N THR A 128 8.99 15.71 -16.34
CA THR A 128 9.86 16.59 -17.16
C THR A 128 10.19 17.90 -16.44
N ALA A 129 9.59 18.10 -15.26
CA ALA A 129 9.75 19.24 -14.37
C ALA A 129 9.53 18.78 -12.93
N GLN A 130 9.92 19.61 -11.95
CA GLN A 130 9.87 19.25 -10.53
C GLN A 130 8.45 18.83 -10.09
N SER A 131 8.30 17.58 -9.67
CA SER A 131 7.10 17.07 -9.02
C SER A 131 7.34 16.89 -7.52
N THR A 132 6.42 17.39 -6.69
CA THR A 132 6.49 17.25 -5.24
C THR A 132 5.21 16.64 -4.71
N ALA A 133 5.31 15.46 -4.09
CA ALA A 133 4.26 14.85 -3.30
C ALA A 133 4.71 14.77 -1.84
N ASN A 134 3.82 15.06 -0.89
CA ASN A 134 4.16 15.10 0.53
C ASN A 134 4.51 13.72 1.09
N ALA A 135 3.80 12.68 0.64
CA ALA A 135 4.04 11.30 1.05
C ALA A 135 3.58 10.32 -0.05
N ALA A 136 4.15 9.11 -0.05
CA ALA A 136 3.67 8.00 -0.88
C ALA A 136 2.39 7.35 -0.31
N PHE A 137 2.29 7.32 1.02
CA PHE A 137 1.11 6.89 1.77
C PHE A 137 0.87 7.92 2.88
N GLY A 138 -0.38 8.35 3.04
CA GLY A 138 -0.80 9.30 4.07
C GLY A 138 -1.90 8.70 4.92
N VAL A 139 -1.91 9.05 6.20
CA VAL A 139 -3.02 8.75 7.11
C VAL A 139 -3.61 10.09 7.54
N ASP A 140 -4.92 10.22 7.34
CA ASP A 140 -5.69 11.38 7.78
C ASP A 140 -6.96 10.87 8.48
N TRP A 141 -7.51 11.68 9.37
CA TRP A 141 -8.59 11.26 10.24
C TRP A 141 -9.45 12.43 10.72
N ASN A 142 -10.78 12.33 10.51
CA ASN A 142 -11.76 13.34 10.88
C ASN A 142 -12.55 12.91 12.13
N ALA A 143 -11.88 12.71 13.27
CA ALA A 143 -12.55 12.37 14.53
C ALA A 143 -13.36 13.55 15.08
N SER A 144 -14.54 13.24 15.60
CA SER A 144 -15.28 14.12 16.51
C SER A 144 -15.25 13.64 17.97
N THR A 145 -14.68 12.44 18.24
CA THR A 145 -14.57 11.88 19.59
C THR A 145 -13.18 11.32 19.87
N VAL A 146 -12.75 11.40 21.13
CA VAL A 146 -11.42 10.95 21.59
C VAL A 146 -11.24 9.43 21.58
N ALA A 147 -12.34 8.67 21.55
CA ALA A 147 -12.30 7.21 21.52
C ALA A 147 -12.12 6.64 20.11
N SER A 148 -12.03 7.49 19.08
CA SER A 148 -11.84 7.06 17.70
C SER A 148 -10.36 7.14 17.31
N TYR A 149 -9.73 5.99 17.11
CA TYR A 149 -8.31 5.88 16.78
C TYR A 149 -8.05 4.66 15.89
N PHE A 150 -6.90 4.67 15.21
CA PHE A 150 -6.28 3.44 14.70
C PHE A 150 -5.42 2.83 15.81
N ASP A 151 -5.49 1.52 16.00
CA ASP A 151 -4.59 0.82 16.93
C ASP A 151 -3.12 0.92 16.48
N PHE A 152 -2.90 0.86 15.16
CA PHE A 152 -1.58 0.91 14.55
C PHE A 152 -1.62 1.70 13.23
N GLY A 153 -0.56 2.48 12.94
CA GLY A 153 -0.44 3.22 11.67
C GLY A 153 0.08 2.37 10.50
N LEU A 154 0.87 1.35 10.79
CA LEU A 154 1.32 0.30 9.86
C LEU A 154 1.47 -0.98 10.68
N ASP A 155 0.78 -2.04 10.27
CA ASP A 155 0.87 -3.36 10.89
C ASP A 155 1.50 -4.35 9.90
N LEU A 156 2.55 -5.03 10.35
CA LEU A 156 3.27 -6.07 9.62
C LEU A 156 3.15 -7.44 10.29
N GLU A 157 2.43 -7.55 11.40
CA GLU A 157 2.23 -8.82 12.09
C GLU A 157 1.06 -9.59 11.44
N GLY A 158 0.04 -8.86 10.99
CA GLY A 158 -1.16 -9.42 10.40
C GLY A 158 -1.96 -10.26 11.40
N PRO A 159 -3.11 -10.83 10.98
CA PRO A 159 -3.88 -11.68 11.86
C PRO A 159 -3.12 -12.99 12.15
N ALA A 160 -3.32 -13.54 13.35
CA ALA A 160 -2.87 -14.88 13.71
C ALA A 160 -3.42 -15.94 12.73
N ALA A 161 -2.78 -17.11 12.68
CA ALA A 161 -3.19 -18.26 11.88
C ALA A 161 -4.72 -18.47 11.89
N HIS A 162 -5.32 -18.53 10.70
CA HIS A 162 -6.76 -18.71 10.51
C HIS A 162 -7.00 -19.80 9.46
N ASP A 163 -8.13 -20.52 9.55
CA ASP A 163 -8.61 -21.45 8.52
C ASP A 163 -7.53 -22.40 7.92
N SER A 164 -6.65 -22.92 8.76
CA SER A 164 -5.49 -23.78 8.40
C SER A 164 -4.34 -23.08 7.65
N TYR A 165 -4.43 -21.78 7.41
CA TYR A 165 -3.33 -20.97 6.93
C TYR A 165 -2.39 -20.61 8.08
N LEU A 166 -1.09 -20.62 7.77
CA LEU A 166 -0.04 -20.27 8.72
C LEU A 166 0.03 -18.75 8.89
N ASP A 167 0.65 -18.31 10.00
CA ASP A 167 0.92 -16.89 10.23
C ASP A 167 1.67 -16.26 9.05
N PRO A 168 1.53 -14.93 8.82
CA PRO A 168 2.33 -14.20 7.86
C PRO A 168 3.84 -14.45 8.08
N ARG A 169 4.54 -14.89 7.04
CA ARG A 169 5.99 -15.15 7.08
C ARG A 169 6.71 -14.25 6.09
N TYR A 170 7.64 -13.45 6.60
CA TYR A 170 8.55 -12.68 5.77
C TYR A 170 9.87 -13.44 5.64
N ASN A 171 10.30 -13.71 4.40
CA ASN A 171 11.65 -14.23 4.17
C ASN A 171 12.72 -13.22 4.62
N ASN A 172 12.41 -11.92 4.51
CA ASN A 172 13.12 -10.81 5.15
C ASN A 172 12.08 -9.76 5.56
N GLY A 173 11.97 -9.45 6.86
CA GLY A 173 11.05 -8.44 7.39
C GLY A 173 11.81 -7.26 7.97
N PHE A 174 11.90 -6.15 7.23
CA PHE A 174 12.37 -4.88 7.77
C PHE A 174 11.60 -3.74 7.12
N ILE A 175 11.39 -2.66 7.88
CA ILE A 175 10.95 -1.38 7.34
C ILE A 175 12.22 -0.59 7.03
N ARG A 176 12.41 -0.18 5.78
CA ARG A 176 13.47 0.80 5.46
C ARG A 176 12.99 2.18 5.83
N ILE A 177 13.48 2.68 6.94
CA ILE A 177 13.32 4.07 7.35
C ILE A 177 14.57 4.80 6.86
N GLY A 178 14.59 5.19 5.57
CA GLY A 178 15.79 5.75 4.96
C GLY A 178 15.64 6.15 3.50
N GLY A 179 16.66 6.85 2.99
CA GLY A 179 16.69 7.42 1.64
C GLY A 179 17.72 8.55 1.53
N ARG A 180 17.78 9.18 0.35
CA ARG A 180 18.52 10.45 0.20
C ARG A 180 17.74 11.54 0.90
N THR A 181 18.16 11.90 2.11
CA THR A 181 17.61 13.04 2.86
C THR A 181 18.46 14.27 2.59
N ARG A 182 17.90 15.47 2.77
CA ARG A 182 18.72 16.69 2.70
C ARG A 182 19.30 17.01 4.08
N ASN A 183 20.58 17.29 4.14
CA ASN A 183 21.18 17.85 5.36
C ASN A 183 20.77 19.33 5.54
N ALA A 184 21.19 19.95 6.64
CA ALA A 184 20.92 21.36 6.92
C ALA A 184 21.46 22.33 5.84
N ALA A 185 22.46 21.92 5.06
CA ALA A 185 23.00 22.67 3.92
C ALA A 185 22.26 22.38 2.60
N GLY A 186 21.18 21.59 2.62
CA GLY A 186 20.39 21.22 1.44
C GLY A 186 21.04 20.17 0.54
N ALA A 187 22.21 19.63 0.90
CA ALA A 187 22.87 18.57 0.14
C ALA A 187 22.19 17.22 0.40
N LEU A 188 22.02 16.40 -0.66
CA LEU A 188 21.52 15.05 -0.53
C LEU A 188 22.56 14.19 0.19
N VAL A 189 22.20 13.71 1.38
CA VAL A 189 22.95 12.74 2.16
C VAL A 189 22.16 11.44 2.14
N THR A 190 22.85 10.37 1.77
CA THR A 190 22.27 9.04 1.80
C THR A 190 22.28 8.54 3.24
N VAL A 191 21.10 8.44 3.84
CA VAL A 191 20.90 7.70 5.10
C VAL A 191 20.46 6.31 4.68
N ASN A 192 21.44 5.43 4.51
CA ASN A 192 21.21 4.05 4.09
C ASN A 192 21.38 3.11 5.27
N ASP A 193 20.56 2.05 5.25
CA ASP A 193 20.74 0.83 6.03
C ASP A 193 20.70 1.03 7.56
N ILE A 194 20.30 2.19 8.07
CA ILE A 194 20.04 2.37 9.50
C ILE A 194 18.69 1.74 9.82
N CYS A 195 18.66 0.77 10.73
CA CYS A 195 17.44 0.18 11.24
C CYS A 195 17.38 0.23 12.76
N VAL A 196 16.17 0.09 13.31
CA VAL A 196 15.94 -0.20 14.72
C VAL A 196 15.46 -1.64 14.80
N LEU A 197 16.24 -2.47 15.45
CA LEU A 197 15.95 -3.89 15.70
C LEU A 197 15.59 -4.09 17.17
N ALA A 198 14.85 -5.16 17.46
CA ALA A 198 14.56 -5.57 18.83
C ALA A 198 14.57 -7.08 18.95
N GLY A 199 14.91 -7.59 20.14
CA GLY A 199 14.83 -9.02 20.43
C GLY A 199 15.30 -9.36 21.84
N THR A 200 15.14 -10.62 22.21
CA THR A 200 15.43 -11.15 23.55
C THR A 200 16.74 -11.93 23.63
N ALA A 201 17.43 -12.09 22.50
CA ALA A 201 18.70 -12.81 22.43
C ALA A 201 19.88 -11.84 22.44
N ALA A 202 21.05 -12.31 22.91
CA ALA A 202 22.29 -11.58 22.73
C ALA A 202 22.59 -11.37 21.24
N THR A 203 23.13 -10.20 20.91
CA THR A 203 23.55 -9.89 19.55
C THR A 203 24.80 -10.68 19.20
N THR A 204 24.85 -11.21 17.98
CA THR A 204 26.04 -11.86 17.43
C THR A 204 26.68 -10.91 16.42
N ASP A 205 28.01 -10.77 16.46
CA ASP A 205 28.75 -9.95 15.49
C ASP A 205 29.16 -10.76 14.25
N GLY A 206 29.55 -10.06 13.18
CA GLY A 206 30.18 -10.68 12.01
C GLY A 206 29.23 -10.92 10.83
N THR A 207 29.72 -11.63 9.82
CA THR A 207 29.04 -11.83 8.52
C THR A 207 27.75 -12.65 8.57
N SER A 208 27.54 -13.36 9.68
CA SER A 208 26.28 -14.08 10.00
C SER A 208 25.67 -13.57 11.31
N GLY A 209 26.03 -12.36 11.71
CA GLY A 209 25.62 -11.73 12.95
C GLY A 209 24.19 -11.19 12.92
N THR A 210 23.70 -10.75 14.08
CA THR A 210 22.40 -10.10 14.23
C THR A 210 22.34 -8.88 13.32
N GLY A 211 21.38 -8.87 12.38
CA GLY A 211 21.22 -7.79 11.40
C GLY A 211 22.17 -7.83 10.20
N ALA A 212 22.94 -8.90 9.97
CA ALA A 212 23.79 -9.02 8.79
C ALA A 212 22.98 -8.91 7.48
N GLY A 213 23.46 -8.08 6.54
CA GLY A 213 22.77 -7.79 5.28
C GLY A 213 21.61 -6.78 5.40
N ILE A 214 21.35 -6.26 6.60
CA ILE A 214 20.22 -5.36 6.86
C ILE A 214 20.68 -4.11 7.63
N ALA A 215 21.38 -4.27 8.75
CA ALA A 215 21.75 -3.23 9.69
C ALA A 215 23.12 -2.60 9.37
N GLY A 216 23.15 -1.46 8.71
CA GLY A 216 24.34 -0.63 8.51
C GLY A 216 24.80 0.11 9.77
N ALA A 217 25.94 0.80 9.66
CA ALA A 217 26.53 1.57 10.75
C ALA A 217 25.54 2.64 11.24
N GLY A 218 25.39 2.74 12.56
CA GLY A 218 24.42 3.62 13.21
C GLY A 218 23.05 2.99 13.50
N SER A 219 22.80 1.75 13.07
CA SER A 219 21.60 1.00 13.44
C SER A 219 21.53 0.76 14.95
N LEU A 220 20.32 0.71 15.51
CA LEU A 220 20.07 0.46 16.92
C LEU A 220 19.49 -0.94 17.15
N TYR A 221 19.85 -1.58 18.25
CA TYR A 221 19.24 -2.83 18.71
C TYR A 221 18.78 -2.68 20.15
N ILE A 222 17.49 -2.89 20.39
CA ILE A 222 16.89 -2.90 21.72
C ILE A 222 16.87 -4.35 22.21
N ARG A 223 17.82 -4.70 23.07
CA ARG A 223 17.87 -6.03 23.70
C ARG A 223 17.00 -6.05 24.94
N GLN A 224 16.01 -6.94 25.00
CA GLN A 224 15.12 -7.12 26.14
C GLN A 224 15.43 -8.45 26.86
N ASP A 225 16.19 -8.38 27.95
CA ASP A 225 16.58 -9.54 28.75
C ASP A 225 15.73 -9.61 30.03
N GLY A 226 14.52 -10.15 29.95
CA GLY A 226 13.73 -10.65 31.10
C GLY A 226 13.54 -9.71 32.32
N GLY A 227 13.82 -8.41 32.19
CA GLY A 227 13.84 -7.43 33.29
C GLY A 227 14.67 -6.18 33.02
N SER A 228 15.64 -6.22 32.09
CA SER A 228 16.45 -5.06 31.70
C SER A 228 16.47 -4.87 30.18
N SER A 229 16.48 -3.62 29.72
CA SER A 229 16.68 -3.27 28.31
C SER A 229 18.06 -2.67 28.09
N THR A 230 18.83 -3.21 27.14
CA THR A 230 20.10 -2.60 26.70
C THR A 230 19.91 -2.04 25.30
N LEU A 231 20.29 -0.78 25.09
CA LEU A 231 20.36 -0.21 23.76
C LEU A 231 21.78 -0.43 23.20
N LEU A 232 21.87 -1.09 22.05
CA LEU A 232 23.13 -1.28 21.33
C LEU A 232 23.11 -0.50 20.02
N ILE A 233 24.30 -0.08 19.57
CA ILE A 233 24.51 0.55 18.27
C ILE A 233 25.44 -0.33 17.42
N ASN A 234 25.09 -0.53 16.15
CA ASN A 234 26.01 -1.12 15.19
C ASN A 234 27.08 -0.09 14.82
N THR A 235 28.33 -0.41 15.14
CA THR A 235 29.50 0.44 14.89
C THR A 235 30.25 0.08 13.60
N ASN A 236 29.78 -0.95 12.88
CA ASN A 236 30.45 -1.49 11.69
C ASN A 236 29.48 -1.58 10.49
N THR A 237 29.94 -2.18 9.39
CA THR A 237 29.22 -2.23 8.12
C THR A 237 27.99 -3.14 8.16
N GLN A 238 27.08 -2.95 7.19
CA GLN A 238 25.91 -3.80 6.97
C GLN A 238 26.27 -5.28 6.71
N ALA A 239 27.40 -5.53 6.03
CA ALA A 239 27.83 -6.88 5.68
C ALA A 239 28.38 -7.66 6.88
N SER A 240 28.83 -6.96 7.93
CA SER A 240 29.43 -7.57 9.12
C SER A 240 29.22 -6.65 10.33
N PRO A 241 28.01 -6.64 10.91
CA PRO A 241 27.69 -5.79 12.06
C PRO A 241 28.57 -6.05 13.28
N THR A 242 28.75 -5.01 14.10
CA THR A 242 29.42 -5.08 15.40
C THR A 242 28.63 -4.26 16.42
N TRP A 243 28.03 -4.94 17.38
CA TRP A 243 27.09 -4.34 18.33
C TRP A 243 27.80 -3.89 19.61
N SER A 244 27.72 -2.59 19.90
CA SER A 244 28.27 -1.99 21.10
C SER A 244 27.16 -1.42 21.96
N ALA A 245 27.17 -1.72 23.27
CA ALA A 245 26.23 -1.09 24.19
C ALA A 245 26.47 0.42 24.26
N ILE A 246 25.38 1.18 24.24
CA ILE A 246 25.43 2.62 24.51
C ILE A 246 25.35 2.79 26.04
N PRO A 247 26.30 3.49 26.67
CA PRO A 247 26.32 3.71 28.12
C PRO A 247 25.14 4.54 28.62
#